data_AF-A0A7X8WPM3-F1
#
_entry.id   AF-A0A7X8WPM3-F1
#
_cell.length_a   1.000
_cell.length_b   1.000
_cell.length_c   1.000
_cell.angle_alpha   90.00
_cell.angle_beta   90.00
_cell.angle_gamma   90.00
#
_symmetry.space_group_name_H-M   'P 1'
#
loop_
_entity.id
_entity.type
_entity.pdbx_description
1 polymer ?
#
loop_
_entity_poly.entity_id
_entity_poly.type
_entity_poly.pdbx_seq_one_letter_code
_entity_poly.pdbx_strand_id
1 'polypeptide(L)'
;MEEICEVFFENNRINGRLLDGTTRLHEADGTDVAMYSMAGHTSRTVVPASAVFAVPDHVSLQDAAILGCSIFTAYGSVFQAGEVSEGDTVAVVAAGGIGLSIAHLAAAAGAARVFVVDLDDEKLALAQELGATDLINASQQDPLEIISAELGHGVDVVFEALGTQATVKQAVSLADDGGRVVLTGIAPPGHVLDTTIAHVVRRKIQIVGSYGATVSTAMPAVIELAGQNKVDLQKLITDRFDFDKTDAAYLALDAREIRGRGVISINPDLK
;
A
#
# COMPACT_ATOMS: atom_id res chain seq x y z
N MET A 1 14.54 17.72 -3.28
CA MET A 1 14.38 16.90 -2.06
C MET A 1 13.64 17.76 -1.07
N GLU A 2 12.39 17.42 -0.76
CA GLU A 2 11.71 18.03 0.39
C GLU A 2 12.54 17.67 1.64
N GLU A 3 13.21 18.65 2.25
CA GLU A 3 13.97 18.51 3.51
C GLU A 3 13.09 18.04 4.69
N ILE A 4 11.78 17.89 4.44
CA ILE A 4 10.75 17.34 5.32
C ILE A 4 11.08 15.91 5.77
N CYS A 5 11.78 15.10 4.96
CA CYS A 5 12.07 13.71 5.32
C CYS A 5 12.91 13.60 6.59
N GLU A 6 14.00 14.36 6.75
CA GLU A 6 14.88 14.25 7.94
C GLU A 6 14.12 14.66 9.21
N VAL A 7 13.49 15.84 9.20
CA VAL A 7 12.68 16.33 10.32
C VAL A 7 11.50 15.39 10.63
N PHE A 8 10.86 14.83 9.60
CA PHE A 8 9.80 13.83 9.76
C PHE A 8 10.33 12.56 10.42
N PHE A 9 11.47 12.03 9.98
CA PHE A 9 12.05 10.82 10.56
C PHE A 9 12.47 11.06 12.02
N GLU A 10 13.16 12.16 12.29
CA GLU A 10 13.66 12.51 13.62
C GLU A 10 12.52 12.78 14.62
N ASN A 11 11.59 13.67 14.28
CA ASN A 11 10.56 14.11 15.24
C ASN A 11 9.32 13.23 15.20
N ASN A 12 8.85 12.86 14.02
CA ASN A 12 7.55 12.21 13.87
C ASN A 12 7.63 10.69 13.88
N ARG A 13 8.47 10.10 13.02
CA ARG A 13 8.50 8.64 12.85
C ARG A 13 9.06 7.91 14.07
N ILE A 14 10.09 8.48 14.70
CA ILE A 14 10.77 7.87 15.85
C ILE A 14 10.10 8.30 17.16
N ASN A 15 9.83 9.60 17.33
CA ASN A 15 9.39 10.15 18.61
C ASN A 15 7.88 10.41 18.70
N GLY A 16 7.12 10.23 17.59
CA GLY A 16 5.67 10.43 17.58
C GLY A 16 5.24 11.88 17.77
N ARG A 17 6.07 12.85 17.39
CA ARG A 17 5.81 14.29 17.55
C ARG A 17 5.55 14.98 16.22
N LEU A 18 4.98 16.18 16.25
CA LEU A 18 4.86 17.01 15.05
C LEU A 18 6.22 17.56 14.61
N LEU A 19 6.25 18.25 13.46
CA LEU A 19 7.49 18.74 12.84
C LEU A 19 8.27 19.73 13.74
N ASP A 20 7.60 20.36 14.70
CA ASP A 20 8.20 21.26 15.69
C ASP A 20 8.75 20.53 16.94
N GLY A 21 8.74 19.20 16.96
CA GLY A 21 9.24 18.39 18.06
C GLY A 21 8.33 18.34 19.29
N THR A 22 7.04 18.71 19.16
CA THR A 22 6.05 18.69 20.25
C THR A 22 4.80 17.86 19.89
N THR A 23 4.00 17.48 20.90
CA THR A 23 2.68 16.84 20.69
C THR A 23 1.54 17.85 20.83
N ARG A 24 0.36 17.50 20.31
CA ARG A 24 -0.91 18.21 20.52
C ARG A 24 -1.95 17.32 21.22
N LEU A 25 -1.61 16.07 21.48
CA LEU A 25 -2.47 15.12 22.18
C LEU A 25 -1.91 14.90 23.58
N HIS A 26 -2.80 15.03 24.57
CA HIS A 26 -2.49 14.82 25.97
C HIS A 26 -3.64 14.03 26.61
N GLU A 27 -3.32 13.18 27.57
CA GLU A 27 -4.31 12.56 28.44
C GLU A 27 -4.94 13.61 29.38
N ALA A 28 -6.02 13.23 30.07
CA ALA A 28 -6.72 14.13 30.99
C ALA A 28 -5.86 14.62 32.16
N ASP A 29 -4.81 13.87 32.51
CA ASP A 29 -3.84 14.24 33.55
C ASP A 29 -2.67 15.09 33.02
N GLY A 30 -2.65 15.39 31.72
CA GLY A 30 -1.61 16.16 31.04
C GLY A 30 -0.45 15.34 30.47
N THR A 31 -0.49 14.00 30.58
CA THR A 31 0.54 13.13 30.00
C THR A 31 0.55 13.25 28.47
N ASP A 32 1.74 13.46 27.89
CA ASP A 32 1.93 13.53 26.45
C ASP A 32 1.57 12.21 25.75
N VAL A 33 0.75 12.30 24.70
CA VAL A 33 0.42 11.17 23.83
C VAL A 33 1.15 11.32 22.50
N ALA A 34 1.81 10.25 22.05
CA ALA A 34 2.47 10.21 20.75
C ALA A 34 1.44 10.16 19.60
N MET A 35 1.64 10.97 18.56
CA MET A 35 0.69 11.19 17.45
C MET A 35 1.03 10.42 16.17
N TYR A 36 2.04 9.56 16.17
CA TYR A 36 2.59 8.78 15.02
C TYR A 36 2.01 9.10 13.62
N SER A 37 2.82 9.67 12.74
CA SER A 37 2.41 10.27 11.45
C SER A 37 1.56 11.52 11.63
N MET A 38 0.25 11.42 11.95
CA MET A 38 -0.65 12.58 11.99
C MET A 38 -1.78 12.53 13.05
N ALA A 39 -2.03 11.41 13.72
CA ALA A 39 -2.93 11.26 14.89
C ALA A 39 -3.00 9.78 15.33
N GLY A 40 -3.87 9.51 16.32
CA GLY A 40 -4.48 8.20 16.55
C GLY A 40 -6.01 8.24 16.35
N HIS A 41 -6.72 7.29 16.94
CA HIS A 41 -8.19 7.25 16.96
C HIS A 41 -8.74 8.32 17.91
N THR A 42 -8.99 9.52 17.39
CA THR A 42 -9.48 10.69 18.15
C THR A 42 -10.50 11.49 17.36
N SER A 43 -11.44 12.16 18.04
CA SER A 43 -12.41 13.06 17.41
C SER A 43 -11.80 14.36 16.90
N ARG A 44 -10.61 14.74 17.41
CA ARG A 44 -9.89 15.96 17.01
C ARG A 44 -8.38 15.72 16.98
N THR A 45 -7.73 16.25 15.96
CA THR A 45 -6.26 16.27 15.84
C THR A 45 -5.78 17.61 15.29
N VAL A 46 -4.49 17.87 15.44
CA VAL A 46 -3.79 19.01 14.88
C VAL A 46 -2.69 18.49 13.98
N VAL A 47 -2.69 18.93 12.73
CA VAL A 47 -1.72 18.52 11.72
C VAL A 47 -1.13 19.75 11.02
N PRO A 48 0.07 19.65 10.41
CA PRO A 48 0.58 20.70 9.55
C PRO A 48 -0.38 20.99 8.40
N ALA A 49 -0.56 22.26 8.05
CA ALA A 49 -1.43 22.66 6.93
C ALA A 49 -0.99 22.04 5.59
N SER A 50 0.31 21.75 5.43
CA SER A 50 0.88 21.05 4.27
C SER A 50 0.45 19.59 4.14
N ALA A 51 -0.20 19.02 5.16
CA ALA A 51 -0.65 17.63 5.18
C ALA A 51 -2.18 17.51 5.14
N VAL A 52 -2.89 18.61 4.85
CA VAL A 52 -4.34 18.67 4.70
C VAL A 52 -4.69 18.93 3.25
N PHE A 53 -5.52 18.07 2.68
CA PHE A 53 -5.97 18.18 1.30
C PHE A 53 -7.50 18.16 1.25
N ALA A 54 -8.07 19.01 0.40
CA ALA A 54 -9.49 18.99 0.12
C ALA A 54 -9.82 17.81 -0.79
N VAL A 55 -10.90 17.10 -0.49
CA VAL A 55 -11.47 16.06 -1.35
C VAL A 55 -12.76 16.57 -2.00
N PRO A 56 -13.14 16.10 -3.20
CA PRO A 56 -14.40 16.48 -3.83
C PRO A 56 -15.61 16.15 -2.95
N ASP A 57 -16.64 17.00 -2.97
CA ASP A 57 -17.83 16.87 -2.11
C ASP A 57 -18.56 15.53 -2.27
N HIS A 58 -18.46 14.89 -3.44
CA HIS A 58 -19.09 13.60 -3.72
C HIS A 58 -18.27 12.39 -3.23
N VAL A 59 -17.04 12.59 -2.77
CA VAL A 59 -16.22 11.53 -2.14
C VAL A 59 -16.40 11.63 -0.63
N SER A 60 -16.98 10.59 -0.01
CA SER A 60 -17.19 10.60 1.43
C SER A 60 -15.85 10.66 2.18
N LEU A 61 -15.80 11.37 3.31
CA LEU A 61 -14.59 11.45 4.13
C LEU A 61 -14.16 10.07 4.68
N GLN A 62 -15.13 9.18 4.90
CA GLN A 62 -14.86 7.82 5.36
C GLN A 62 -14.10 7.02 4.28
N ASP A 63 -14.48 7.18 3.02
CA ASP A 63 -13.80 6.49 1.92
C ASP A 63 -12.48 7.17 1.57
N ALA A 64 -12.43 8.50 1.68
CA ALA A 64 -11.21 9.27 1.51
C ALA A 64 -10.11 8.88 2.51
N ALA A 65 -10.46 8.28 3.66
CA ALA A 65 -9.50 7.88 4.69
C ALA A 65 -8.41 6.93 4.18
N ILE A 66 -8.68 6.11 3.15
CA ILE A 66 -7.67 5.20 2.58
C ILE A 66 -6.75 5.86 1.55
N LEU A 67 -7.07 7.09 1.11
CA LEU A 67 -6.26 7.83 0.13
C LEU A 67 -4.88 8.15 0.69
N GLY A 68 -4.82 8.66 1.93
CA GLY A 68 -3.58 9.14 2.57
C GLY A 68 -2.53 8.07 2.88
N CYS A 69 -2.91 6.79 2.85
CA CYS A 69 -1.99 5.69 3.15
C CYS A 69 -2.02 4.62 2.06
N SER A 70 -3.14 3.92 1.87
CA SER A 70 -3.22 2.77 0.97
C SER A 70 -3.01 3.17 -0.48
N ILE A 71 -3.84 4.10 -0.97
CA ILE A 71 -3.81 4.50 -2.38
C ILE A 71 -2.56 5.33 -2.66
N PHE A 72 -2.15 6.21 -1.73
CA PHE A 72 -0.91 6.98 -1.87
C PHE A 72 0.34 6.10 -1.95
N THR A 73 0.43 5.07 -1.09
CA THR A 73 1.52 4.10 -1.16
C THR A 73 1.49 3.32 -2.47
N ALA A 74 0.32 2.79 -2.84
CA ALA A 74 0.18 2.05 -4.09
C ALA A 74 0.49 2.91 -5.32
N TYR A 75 0.11 4.19 -5.32
CA TYR A 75 0.45 5.14 -6.38
C TYR A 75 1.96 5.35 -6.50
N GLY A 76 2.65 5.54 -5.37
CA GLY A 76 4.10 5.63 -5.33
C GLY A 76 4.77 4.36 -5.84
N SER A 77 4.26 3.19 -5.45
CA SER A 77 4.73 1.91 -5.97
C SER A 77 4.53 1.83 -7.49
N VAL A 78 3.31 2.00 -8.00
CA VAL A 78 2.97 1.78 -9.41
C VAL A 78 3.63 2.82 -10.32
N PHE A 79 3.45 4.11 -10.04
CA PHE A 79 3.80 5.17 -10.99
C PHE A 79 5.18 5.79 -10.77
N GLN A 80 5.71 5.78 -9.54
CA GLN A 80 7.00 6.43 -9.23
C GLN A 80 8.16 5.43 -9.13
N ALA A 81 7.95 4.31 -8.43
CA ALA A 81 8.99 3.28 -8.28
C ALA A 81 8.92 2.24 -9.39
N GLY A 82 7.73 1.79 -9.75
CA GLY A 82 7.47 0.76 -10.76
C GLY A 82 7.48 1.31 -12.18
N GLU A 83 7.13 2.58 -12.35
CA GLU A 83 6.98 3.28 -13.65
C GLU A 83 6.08 2.51 -14.63
N VAL A 84 5.03 1.85 -14.09
CA VAL A 84 4.12 1.02 -14.89
C VAL A 84 3.50 1.85 -16.01
N SER A 85 3.55 1.28 -17.20
CA SER A 85 3.09 1.88 -18.44
C SER A 85 2.10 0.96 -19.16
N GLU A 86 1.40 1.53 -20.16
CA GLU A 86 0.49 0.76 -21.00
C GLU A 86 1.24 -0.39 -21.69
N GLY A 87 0.69 -1.59 -21.59
CA GLY A 87 1.27 -2.80 -22.18
C GLY A 87 2.15 -3.64 -21.25
N ASP A 88 2.56 -3.12 -20.10
CA ASP A 88 3.39 -3.87 -19.14
C ASP A 88 2.67 -5.11 -18.61
N THR A 89 3.44 -6.16 -18.36
CA THR A 89 3.03 -7.30 -17.54
C THR A 89 3.44 -7.07 -16.10
N VAL A 90 2.51 -7.25 -15.17
CA VAL A 90 2.69 -6.95 -13.75
C VAL A 90 2.38 -8.18 -12.91
N ALA A 91 3.19 -8.43 -11.87
CA ALA A 91 2.86 -9.37 -10.81
C ALA A 91 2.78 -8.65 -9.46
N VAL A 92 1.77 -8.94 -8.65
CA VAL A 92 1.60 -8.43 -7.28
C VAL A 92 1.64 -9.60 -6.31
N VAL A 93 2.64 -9.61 -5.44
CA VAL A 93 2.81 -10.61 -4.38
C VAL A 93 2.17 -10.10 -3.08
N ALA A 94 1.18 -10.86 -2.61
CA ALA A 94 0.24 -10.59 -1.52
C ALA A 94 -0.87 -9.58 -1.87
N ALA A 95 -2.12 -10.05 -1.80
CA ALA A 95 -3.36 -9.33 -2.08
C ALA A 95 -4.01 -8.75 -0.80
N GLY A 96 -3.20 -8.17 0.09
CA GLY A 96 -3.71 -7.34 1.19
C GLY A 96 -4.15 -5.95 0.71
N GLY A 97 -4.54 -5.06 1.63
CA GLY A 97 -5.03 -3.72 1.26
C GLY A 97 -4.11 -2.91 0.33
N ILE A 98 -2.78 -2.99 0.52
CA ILE A 98 -1.81 -2.35 -0.40
C ILE A 98 -1.73 -3.09 -1.74
N GLY A 99 -1.59 -4.43 -1.72
CA GLY A 99 -1.49 -5.23 -2.94
C GLY A 99 -2.72 -5.11 -3.85
N LEU A 100 -3.92 -5.12 -3.27
CA LEU A 100 -5.18 -4.88 -4.00
C LEU A 100 -5.20 -3.47 -4.62
N SER A 101 -4.73 -2.46 -3.89
CA SER A 101 -4.61 -1.09 -4.40
C SER A 101 -3.60 -1.01 -5.56
N ILE A 102 -2.47 -1.73 -5.46
CA ILE A 102 -1.45 -1.80 -6.52
C ILE A 102 -2.02 -2.48 -7.76
N ALA A 103 -2.66 -3.65 -7.62
CA ALA A 103 -3.27 -4.37 -8.74
C ALA A 103 -4.30 -3.49 -9.47
N HIS A 104 -5.13 -2.78 -8.69
CA HIS A 104 -6.12 -1.88 -9.23
C HIS A 104 -5.52 -0.70 -10.00
N LEU A 105 -4.50 -0.06 -9.43
CA LEU A 105 -3.81 1.06 -10.09
C LEU A 105 -2.98 0.62 -11.30
N ALA A 106 -2.36 -0.57 -11.27
CA ALA A 106 -1.64 -1.13 -12.40
C ALA A 106 -2.59 -1.42 -13.57
N ALA A 107 -3.76 -2.02 -13.30
CA ALA A 107 -4.81 -2.20 -14.31
C ALA A 107 -5.30 -0.86 -14.87
N ALA A 108 -5.54 0.14 -14.00
CA ALA A 108 -5.95 1.48 -14.41
C ALA A 108 -4.86 2.23 -15.21
N ALA A 109 -3.59 1.88 -15.02
CA ALA A 109 -2.45 2.40 -15.79
C ALA A 109 -2.33 1.78 -17.20
N GLY A 110 -3.11 0.75 -17.50
CA GLY A 110 -3.09 0.07 -18.81
C GLY A 110 -2.15 -1.13 -18.88
N ALA A 111 -1.76 -1.73 -17.75
CA ALA A 111 -1.03 -3.00 -17.75
C ALA A 111 -1.82 -4.05 -18.55
N ALA A 112 -1.13 -4.79 -19.43
CA ALA A 112 -1.75 -5.78 -20.31
C ALA A 112 -2.15 -7.06 -19.56
N ARG A 113 -1.35 -7.45 -18.56
CA ARG A 113 -1.61 -8.58 -17.66
C ARG A 113 -1.27 -8.14 -16.23
N VAL A 114 -2.15 -8.47 -15.29
CA VAL A 114 -1.95 -8.24 -13.86
C VAL A 114 -2.14 -9.57 -13.14
N PHE A 115 -1.02 -10.23 -12.85
CA PHE A 115 -0.95 -11.43 -12.04
C PHE A 115 -1.02 -11.05 -10.56
N VAL A 116 -1.90 -11.69 -9.79
CA VAL A 116 -1.98 -11.50 -8.34
C VAL A 116 -1.74 -12.83 -7.66
N VAL A 117 -0.79 -12.82 -6.73
CA VAL A 117 -0.33 -13.99 -5.98
C VAL A 117 -0.73 -13.82 -4.52
N ASP A 118 -1.51 -14.75 -3.98
CA ASP A 118 -1.83 -14.81 -2.55
C ASP A 118 -2.02 -16.28 -2.13
N LEU A 119 -2.31 -16.54 -0.86
CA LEU A 119 -2.69 -17.84 -0.33
C LEU A 119 -4.22 -17.98 -0.17
N ASP A 120 -4.93 -16.86 -0.15
CA ASP A 120 -6.36 -16.77 0.13
C ASP A 120 -7.17 -16.52 -1.14
N ASP A 121 -8.00 -17.50 -1.52
CA ASP A 121 -8.84 -17.45 -2.72
C ASP A 121 -9.89 -16.32 -2.67
N GLU A 122 -10.34 -15.90 -1.48
CA GLU A 122 -11.27 -14.77 -1.38
C GLU A 122 -10.60 -13.44 -1.70
N LYS A 123 -9.34 -13.27 -1.30
CA LYS A 123 -8.54 -12.08 -1.66
C LYS A 123 -8.21 -12.06 -3.14
N LEU A 124 -7.94 -13.23 -3.73
CA LEU A 124 -7.74 -13.37 -5.17
C LEU A 124 -9.02 -13.01 -5.94
N ALA A 125 -10.19 -13.47 -5.50
CA ALA A 125 -11.46 -13.10 -6.11
C ALA A 125 -11.70 -11.57 -6.07
N LEU A 126 -11.42 -10.93 -4.93
CA LEU A 126 -11.50 -9.47 -4.82
C LEU A 126 -10.49 -8.77 -5.74
N ALA A 127 -9.28 -9.31 -5.89
CA ALA A 127 -8.28 -8.76 -6.82
C ALA A 127 -8.78 -8.79 -8.27
N GLN A 128 -9.48 -9.86 -8.69
CA GLN A 128 -10.09 -9.96 -10.02
C GLN A 128 -11.13 -8.86 -10.25
N GLU A 129 -11.99 -8.60 -9.25
CA GLU A 129 -12.97 -7.53 -9.32
C GLU A 129 -12.36 -6.12 -9.42
N LEU A 130 -11.08 -6.01 -9.03
CA LEU A 130 -10.28 -4.78 -9.08
C LEU A 130 -9.36 -4.72 -10.31
N GLY A 131 -9.45 -5.67 -11.24
CA GLY A 131 -8.74 -5.62 -12.52
C GLY A 131 -7.56 -6.58 -12.64
N ALA A 132 -7.33 -7.47 -11.67
CA ALA A 132 -6.41 -8.58 -11.87
C ALA A 132 -6.90 -9.49 -13.01
N THR A 133 -6.02 -9.83 -13.94
CA THR A 133 -6.34 -10.71 -15.08
C THR A 133 -6.06 -12.17 -14.75
N ASP A 134 -5.10 -12.41 -13.86
CA ASP A 134 -4.58 -13.74 -13.54
C ASP A 134 -4.43 -13.89 -12.03
N LEU A 135 -4.96 -14.99 -11.50
CA LEU A 135 -4.97 -15.26 -10.07
C LEU A 135 -4.15 -16.50 -9.79
N ILE A 136 -3.26 -16.43 -8.82
CA ILE A 136 -2.38 -17.53 -8.46
C ILE A 136 -2.46 -17.76 -6.96
N ASN A 137 -2.99 -18.92 -6.56
CA ASN A 137 -2.89 -19.37 -5.19
C ASN A 137 -1.55 -20.09 -4.95
N ALA A 138 -0.62 -19.40 -4.29
CA ALA A 138 0.74 -19.90 -4.03
C ALA A 138 0.80 -21.07 -3.03
N SER A 139 -0.32 -21.43 -2.39
CA SER A 139 -0.41 -22.67 -1.59
C SER A 139 -0.65 -23.91 -2.45
N GLN A 140 -1.11 -23.74 -3.68
CA GLN A 140 -1.52 -24.82 -4.58
C GLN A 140 -0.55 -24.99 -5.76
N GLN A 141 0.04 -23.89 -6.23
CA GLN A 141 0.87 -23.85 -7.43
C GLN A 141 2.08 -22.93 -7.23
N ASP A 142 3.18 -23.18 -7.95
CA ASP A 142 4.32 -22.26 -7.96
C ASP A 142 4.04 -21.07 -8.91
N PRO A 143 4.01 -19.83 -8.41
CA PRO A 143 3.77 -18.66 -9.26
C PRO A 143 4.78 -18.50 -10.40
N LEU A 144 6.03 -18.92 -10.22
CA LEU A 144 7.04 -18.84 -11.27
C LEU A 144 6.70 -19.78 -12.43
N GLU A 145 6.25 -21.00 -12.13
CA GLU A 145 5.86 -21.98 -13.14
C GLU A 145 4.65 -21.51 -13.93
N ILE A 146 3.64 -20.94 -13.26
CA ILE A 146 2.44 -20.41 -13.91
C ILE A 146 2.76 -19.23 -14.82
N ILE A 147 3.48 -18.22 -14.31
CA ILE A 147 3.85 -17.04 -15.09
C ILE A 147 4.72 -17.44 -16.29
N SER A 148 5.70 -18.33 -16.08
CA SER A 148 6.55 -18.82 -17.17
C SER A 148 5.79 -19.64 -18.21
N ALA A 149 4.75 -20.40 -17.81
CA ALA A 149 3.93 -21.14 -18.75
C ALA A 149 3.04 -20.21 -19.60
N GLU A 150 2.55 -19.13 -19.01
CA GLU A 150 1.68 -18.15 -19.67
C GLU A 150 2.45 -17.19 -20.59
N LEU A 151 3.63 -16.73 -20.16
CA LEU A 151 4.40 -15.71 -20.88
C LEU A 151 5.63 -16.27 -21.61
N GLY A 152 6.15 -17.43 -21.18
CA GLY A 152 7.44 -17.95 -21.62
C GLY A 152 8.65 -17.30 -20.92
N HIS A 153 8.41 -16.32 -20.04
CA HIS A 153 9.40 -15.53 -19.31
C HIS A 153 8.76 -14.94 -18.02
N GLY A 154 9.48 -14.05 -17.32
CA GLY A 154 8.96 -13.35 -16.14
C GLY A 154 8.03 -12.17 -16.51
N VAL A 155 7.72 -11.30 -15.55
CA VAL A 155 6.96 -10.06 -15.79
C VAL A 155 7.86 -8.82 -15.77
N ASP A 156 7.39 -7.74 -16.42
CA ASP A 156 8.12 -6.47 -16.51
C ASP A 156 8.27 -5.80 -15.13
N VAL A 157 7.21 -5.80 -14.33
CA VAL A 157 7.21 -5.20 -12.99
C VAL A 157 6.59 -6.14 -11.95
N VAL A 158 7.32 -6.39 -10.86
CA VAL A 158 6.85 -7.17 -9.73
C VAL A 158 6.73 -6.27 -8.51
N PHE A 159 5.57 -6.29 -7.84
CA PHE A 159 5.32 -5.60 -6.59
C PHE A 159 5.29 -6.60 -5.44
N GLU A 160 6.09 -6.37 -4.40
CA GLU A 160 6.04 -7.12 -3.15
C GLU A 160 5.36 -6.26 -2.08
N ALA A 161 4.24 -6.74 -1.54
CA ALA A 161 3.37 -5.96 -0.66
C ALA A 161 3.17 -6.57 0.75
N LEU A 162 4.00 -7.55 1.15
CA LEU A 162 3.88 -8.21 2.46
C LEU A 162 5.03 -7.87 3.42
N GLY A 163 6.27 -7.86 2.94
CA GLY A 163 7.47 -7.60 3.75
C GLY A 163 8.02 -8.85 4.44
N THR A 164 8.06 -10.00 3.76
CA THR A 164 8.73 -11.21 4.30
C THR A 164 9.90 -11.64 3.40
N GLN A 165 10.89 -12.35 3.97
CA GLN A 165 12.00 -12.86 3.15
C GLN A 165 11.51 -13.79 2.03
N ALA A 166 10.49 -14.60 2.31
CA ALA A 166 9.91 -15.54 1.35
C ALA A 166 9.23 -14.81 0.18
N THR A 167 8.37 -13.82 0.46
CA THR A 167 7.67 -13.05 -0.58
C THR A 167 8.63 -12.17 -1.39
N VAL A 168 9.65 -11.60 -0.74
CA VAL A 168 10.71 -10.85 -1.43
C VAL A 168 11.50 -11.75 -2.38
N LYS A 169 11.90 -12.95 -1.95
CA LYS A 169 12.60 -13.91 -2.81
C LYS A 169 11.72 -14.36 -3.98
N GLN A 170 10.45 -14.64 -3.72
CA GLN A 170 9.48 -14.95 -4.76
C GLN A 170 9.37 -13.79 -5.75
N ALA A 171 9.18 -12.56 -5.30
CA ALA A 171 9.08 -11.39 -6.15
C ALA A 171 10.29 -11.23 -7.09
N VAL A 172 11.51 -11.41 -6.58
CA VAL A 172 12.72 -11.34 -7.42
C VAL A 172 12.79 -12.46 -8.46
N SER A 173 12.22 -13.63 -8.18
CA SER A 173 12.19 -14.75 -9.12
C SER A 173 11.18 -14.55 -10.27
N LEU A 174 10.15 -13.74 -10.06
CA LEU A 174 9.09 -13.51 -11.06
C LEU A 174 9.45 -12.43 -12.09
N ALA A 175 10.48 -11.63 -11.83
CA ALA A 175 10.89 -10.55 -12.73
C ALA A 175 11.56 -11.11 -13.99
N ASP A 176 11.24 -10.51 -15.14
CA ASP A 176 11.92 -10.81 -16.39
C ASP A 176 13.31 -10.16 -16.48
N ASP A 177 14.05 -10.49 -17.54
CA ASP A 177 15.29 -9.83 -17.90
C ASP A 177 15.07 -8.32 -18.11
N GLY A 178 15.73 -7.49 -17.31
CA GLY A 178 15.58 -6.04 -17.29
C GLY A 178 14.40 -5.54 -16.45
N GLY A 179 13.61 -6.46 -15.89
CA GLY A 179 12.43 -6.16 -15.09
C GLY A 179 12.74 -5.50 -13.75
N ARG A 180 11.69 -4.98 -13.12
CA ARG A 180 11.77 -4.21 -11.88
C ARG A 180 11.00 -4.87 -10.75
N VAL A 181 11.64 -4.99 -9.61
CA VAL A 181 11.05 -5.51 -8.37
C VAL A 181 10.90 -4.36 -7.39
N VAL A 182 9.66 -3.98 -7.09
CA VAL A 182 9.30 -2.90 -6.19
C VAL A 182 8.92 -3.47 -4.82
N LEU A 183 9.79 -3.26 -3.84
CA LEU A 183 9.56 -3.65 -2.45
C LEU A 183 8.76 -2.57 -1.73
N THR A 184 7.48 -2.86 -1.48
CA THR A 184 6.53 -1.95 -0.79
C THR A 184 6.21 -2.45 0.61
N GLY A 185 6.21 -3.76 0.83
CA GLY A 185 6.02 -4.37 2.14
C GLY A 185 7.14 -4.01 3.11
N ILE A 186 6.78 -3.59 4.33
CA ILE A 186 7.75 -3.27 5.38
C ILE A 186 8.07 -4.53 6.17
N ALA A 187 9.29 -5.03 6.03
CA ALA A 187 9.74 -6.19 6.78
C ALA A 187 10.04 -5.85 8.25
N PRO A 188 9.78 -6.78 9.19
CA PRO A 188 10.20 -6.60 10.58
C PRO A 188 11.71 -6.46 10.70
N PRO A 189 12.23 -5.80 11.77
CA PRO A 189 13.66 -5.69 12.02
C PRO A 189 14.38 -7.04 11.94
N GLY A 190 15.60 -7.03 11.36
CA GLY A 190 16.44 -8.23 11.22
C GLY A 190 16.15 -9.09 9.98
N HIS A 191 15.13 -8.78 9.19
CA HIS A 191 14.90 -9.43 7.90
C HIS A 191 15.87 -8.88 6.85
N VAL A 192 16.44 -9.78 6.03
CA VAL A 192 17.40 -9.44 4.98
C VAL A 192 16.91 -9.89 3.62
N LEU A 193 17.24 -9.12 2.58
CA LEU A 193 17.06 -9.54 1.19
C LEU A 193 18.11 -10.60 0.86
N ASP A 194 17.71 -11.87 0.83
CA ASP A 194 18.54 -12.99 0.36
C ASP A 194 18.21 -13.30 -1.11
N THR A 195 19.10 -12.88 -2.01
CA THR A 195 18.97 -13.13 -3.45
C THR A 195 20.31 -13.42 -4.12
N THR A 196 20.26 -14.10 -5.25
CA THR A 196 21.47 -14.43 -6.02
C THR A 196 21.94 -13.19 -6.78
N ILE A 197 23.04 -12.57 -6.34
CA ILE A 197 23.62 -11.37 -6.98
C ILE A 197 23.89 -11.58 -8.47
N ALA A 198 24.40 -12.76 -8.85
CA ALA A 198 24.66 -13.07 -10.24
C ALA A 198 23.38 -13.10 -11.10
N HIS A 199 22.24 -13.50 -10.52
CA HIS A 199 20.94 -13.46 -11.20
C HIS A 199 20.55 -12.00 -11.48
N VAL A 200 20.56 -11.16 -10.43
CA VAL A 200 20.22 -9.73 -10.53
C VAL A 200 21.10 -9.01 -11.55
N VAL A 201 22.43 -9.18 -11.45
CA VAL A 201 23.38 -8.50 -12.34
C VAL A 201 23.28 -8.99 -13.78
N ARG A 202 23.25 -10.31 -14.01
CA ARG A 202 23.27 -10.86 -15.39
C ARG A 202 21.95 -10.65 -16.12
N ARG A 203 20.83 -10.65 -15.40
CA ARG A 203 19.50 -10.38 -15.96
C ARG A 203 19.13 -8.89 -15.91
N LYS A 204 20.00 -8.01 -15.38
CA LYS A 204 19.74 -6.57 -15.24
C LYS A 204 18.47 -6.23 -14.44
N ILE A 205 18.11 -7.08 -13.48
CA ILE A 205 16.94 -6.86 -12.62
C ILE A 205 17.21 -5.67 -11.71
N GLN A 206 16.23 -4.78 -11.60
CA GLN A 206 16.25 -3.64 -10.69
C GLN A 206 15.48 -3.98 -9.42
N ILE A 207 16.04 -3.71 -8.25
CA ILE A 207 15.33 -3.84 -6.96
C ILE A 207 15.23 -2.46 -6.34
N VAL A 208 14.00 -1.98 -6.15
CA VAL A 208 13.70 -0.60 -5.75
C VAL A 208 12.77 -0.64 -4.53
N GLY A 209 13.12 0.09 -3.49
CA GLY A 209 12.21 0.30 -2.35
C GLY A 209 11.21 1.41 -2.66
N SER A 210 9.96 1.24 -2.23
CA SER A 210 8.92 2.29 -2.29
C SER A 210 8.31 2.53 -0.92
N TYR A 211 8.26 3.79 -0.50
CA TYR A 211 7.70 4.21 0.78
C TYR A 211 6.84 5.46 0.59
N GLY A 212 5.53 5.25 0.43
CA GLY A 212 4.62 6.33 0.05
C GLY A 212 4.93 6.85 -1.36
N ALA A 213 4.62 8.13 -1.59
CA ALA A 213 4.93 8.84 -2.82
C ALA A 213 5.40 10.27 -2.50
N THR A 214 5.79 11.02 -3.52
CA THR A 214 6.06 12.46 -3.37
C THR A 214 4.74 13.21 -3.12
N VAL A 215 4.52 13.71 -1.89
CA VAL A 215 3.22 14.26 -1.44
C VAL A 215 2.70 15.37 -2.35
N SER A 216 3.57 16.33 -2.69
CA SER A 216 3.21 17.52 -3.48
C SER A 216 2.71 17.20 -4.89
N THR A 217 3.14 16.08 -5.49
CA THR A 217 2.73 15.68 -6.85
C THR A 217 1.74 14.52 -6.85
N ALA A 218 1.89 13.55 -5.97
CA ALA A 218 1.08 12.34 -5.95
C ALA A 218 -0.27 12.54 -5.24
N MET A 219 -0.34 13.34 -4.16
CA MET A 219 -1.61 13.50 -3.45
C MET A 219 -2.70 14.18 -4.31
N PRO A 220 -2.41 15.26 -5.06
CA PRO A 220 -3.38 15.81 -6.00
C PRO A 220 -3.87 14.79 -7.04
N ALA A 221 -2.95 13.99 -7.60
CA ALA A 221 -3.29 12.94 -8.58
C ALA A 221 -4.17 11.83 -7.96
N VAL A 222 -3.84 11.38 -6.75
CA VAL A 222 -4.64 10.37 -6.02
C VAL A 222 -6.06 10.88 -5.75
N ILE A 223 -6.21 12.14 -5.33
CA ILE A 223 -7.52 12.75 -5.09
C ILE A 223 -8.30 12.90 -6.40
N GLU A 224 -7.63 13.28 -7.49
CA GLU A 224 -8.25 13.36 -8.81
C GLU A 224 -8.75 11.99 -9.29
N LEU A 225 -7.94 10.93 -9.15
CA LEU A 225 -8.33 9.56 -9.50
C LEU A 225 -9.57 9.10 -8.71
N ALA A 226 -9.61 9.40 -7.40
CA ALA A 226 -10.77 9.12 -6.57
C ALA A 226 -12.00 9.92 -7.02
N GLY A 227 -11.83 11.23 -7.28
CA GLY A 227 -12.89 12.11 -7.76
C GLY A 227 -13.47 11.68 -9.11
N GLN A 228 -12.66 11.07 -9.98
CA GLN A 228 -13.06 10.54 -11.28
C GLN A 228 -13.61 9.10 -11.21
N ASN A 229 -13.69 8.49 -10.01
CA ASN A 229 -14.04 7.08 -9.82
C ASN A 229 -13.12 6.12 -10.60
N LYS A 230 -11.87 6.51 -10.83
CA LYS A 230 -10.83 5.63 -11.43
C LYS A 230 -10.19 4.72 -10.38
N VAL A 231 -10.42 5.00 -9.10
CA VAL A 231 -10.09 4.12 -7.98
C VAL A 231 -11.40 3.75 -7.29
N ASP A 232 -11.72 2.46 -7.27
CA ASP A 232 -12.92 1.94 -6.61
C ASP A 232 -12.69 1.81 -5.09
N LEU A 233 -12.85 2.93 -4.39
CA LEU A 233 -12.70 2.99 -2.93
C LEU A 233 -13.68 2.07 -2.21
N GLN A 234 -14.89 1.87 -2.76
CA GLN A 234 -15.91 1.03 -2.12
C GLN A 234 -15.50 -0.43 -2.12
N LYS A 235 -14.97 -0.94 -3.23
CA LYS A 235 -14.48 -2.32 -3.29
C LYS A 235 -13.22 -2.54 -2.45
N LEU A 236 -12.36 -1.53 -2.38
CA LEU A 236 -11.14 -1.61 -1.56
C LEU A 236 -11.46 -1.58 -0.06
N ILE A 237 -12.56 -0.96 0.35
CA ILE A 237 -13.03 -0.94 1.74
C ILE A 237 -14.00 -2.10 1.98
N THR A 238 -13.48 -3.18 2.55
CA THR A 238 -14.27 -4.40 2.79
C THR A 238 -14.97 -4.39 4.14
N ASP A 239 -14.47 -3.59 5.09
CA ASP A 239 -14.90 -3.63 6.48
C ASP A 239 -15.06 -2.21 7.03
N ARG A 240 -16.18 -1.98 7.71
CA ARG A 240 -16.52 -0.69 8.32
C ARG A 240 -16.85 -0.91 9.78
N PHE A 241 -16.19 -0.15 10.65
CA PHE A 241 -16.35 -0.21 12.09
C PHE A 241 -16.79 1.15 12.62
N ASP A 242 -17.57 1.14 13.69
CA ASP A 242 -17.82 2.33 14.48
C ASP A 242 -16.66 2.57 15.46
N PHE A 243 -16.50 3.81 15.93
CA PHE A 243 -15.41 4.20 16.83
C PHE A 243 -15.34 3.34 18.11
N ASP A 244 -16.49 2.94 18.67
CA ASP A 244 -16.56 2.09 19.87
C ASP A 244 -16.14 0.62 19.60
N LYS A 245 -15.94 0.25 18.33
CA LYS A 245 -15.46 -1.07 17.87
C LYS A 245 -14.00 -1.04 17.41
N THR A 246 -13.24 -0.02 17.78
CA THR A 246 -11.81 0.10 17.44
C THR A 246 -11.02 -1.16 17.82
N ASP A 247 -11.19 -1.69 19.02
CA ASP A 247 -10.49 -2.91 19.45
C ASP A 247 -10.85 -4.13 18.59
N ALA A 248 -12.14 -4.29 18.25
CA ALA A 248 -12.59 -5.37 17.39
C ALA A 248 -12.01 -5.26 15.97
N ALA A 249 -11.86 -4.03 15.44
CA ALA A 249 -11.23 -3.80 14.15
C ALA A 249 -9.76 -4.27 14.15
N TYR A 250 -9.01 -4.00 15.23
CA TYR A 250 -7.63 -4.46 15.36
C TYR A 250 -7.52 -5.98 15.54
N LEU A 251 -8.43 -6.59 16.29
CA LEU A 251 -8.48 -8.05 16.44
C LEU A 251 -8.77 -8.74 15.10
N ALA A 252 -9.72 -8.22 14.31
CA ALA A 252 -10.02 -8.72 12.98
C ALA A 252 -8.83 -8.54 12.01
N LEU A 253 -8.10 -7.42 12.12
CA LEU A 253 -6.88 -7.19 11.34
C LEU A 253 -5.78 -8.22 11.69
N ASP A 254 -5.54 -8.45 12.99
CA ASP A 254 -4.52 -9.41 13.48
C ASP A 254 -4.87 -10.85 13.09
N ALA A 255 -6.15 -11.20 13.18
CA ALA A 255 -6.69 -12.48 12.72
C ALA A 255 -6.70 -12.64 11.18
N ARG A 256 -6.33 -11.60 10.43
CA ARG A 256 -6.31 -11.55 8.96
C ARG A 256 -7.68 -11.70 8.29
N GLU A 257 -8.75 -11.37 9.01
CA GLU A 257 -10.13 -11.46 8.55
C GLU A 257 -10.52 -10.29 7.63
N ILE A 258 -9.82 -9.16 7.73
CA ILE A 258 -10.00 -8.01 6.83
C ILE A 258 -9.37 -8.33 5.48
N ARG A 259 -10.20 -8.38 4.43
CA ARG A 259 -9.77 -8.76 3.07
C ARG A 259 -9.07 -7.61 2.35
N GLY A 260 -9.66 -6.41 2.38
CA GLY A 260 -9.13 -5.19 1.79
C GLY A 260 -8.68 -4.18 2.85
N ARG A 261 -9.45 -3.09 2.99
CA ARG A 261 -9.26 -2.05 3.99
C ARG A 261 -10.40 -2.05 5.00
N GLY A 262 -10.03 -2.00 6.27
CA GLY A 262 -10.93 -1.62 7.36
C GLY A 262 -10.90 -0.11 7.57
N VAL A 263 -12.07 0.51 7.71
CA VAL A 263 -12.20 1.93 8.10
C VAL A 263 -12.99 2.04 9.40
N ILE A 264 -12.54 2.94 10.28
CA ILE A 264 -13.21 3.24 11.54
C ILE A 264 -13.88 4.62 11.40
N SER A 265 -15.19 4.66 11.61
CA SER A 265 -15.99 5.88 11.52
C SER A 265 -15.94 6.62 12.85
N ILE A 266 -15.43 7.84 12.83
CA ILE A 266 -15.41 8.71 14.01
C ILE A 266 -16.56 9.71 13.87
N ASN A 267 -17.50 9.67 14.82
CA ASN A 267 -18.55 10.68 14.88
C ASN A 267 -17.94 12.05 15.26
N PRO A 268 -18.10 13.12 14.46
CA PRO A 268 -17.54 14.43 14.76
C PRO A 268 -18.09 15.06 16.05
N ASP A 269 -19.23 14.58 16.55
CA ASP A 269 -19.84 15.03 17.81
C ASP A 269 -19.31 14.29 19.05
N LEU A 270 -18.38 13.33 18.89
CA LEU A 270 -17.69 12.68 20.02
C LEU A 270 -16.88 13.74 20.79
N LYS A 271 -17.35 14.04 22.00
CA LYS A 271 -16.71 14.97 22.95
C LYS A 271 -15.52 14.34 23.65
#